data_AF-A0A2B7YMN2-F1
#
_entry.id   AF-A0A2B7YMN2-F1
#
_cell.length_a   1.000
_cell.length_b   1.000
_cell.length_c   1.000
_cell.angle_alpha   90.00
_cell.angle_beta   90.00
_cell.angle_gamma   90.00
#
_symmetry.space_group_name_H-M   'P 1'
#
loop_
_entity.id
_entity.type
_entity.pdbx_description
1 polymer ?
#
loop_
_entity_poly.entity_id
_entity_poly.type
_entity_poly.pdbx_seq_one_letter_code
_entity_poly.pdbx_strand_id
1 'polypeptide(L)'
;MLKEIDIEILKFINQFGKVPKDKILNAFPESKFSTSFRMSYLEEKEYKPSEYGFRFPIENTNYIESLYKHVEDKHGMSSSIKLDIYYLTDLGKSFIQNHIRESINKRKAIRQEFFKSILQNVFCPIIVSVITTLLTYWLTKTYNLF
;
A
#
# COMPACT_ATOMS: atom_id res chain seq x y z
N MET A 1 0.99 -0.60 -15.83
CA MET A 1 0.38 -1.26 -14.65
C MET A 1 1.49 -1.48 -13.64
N LEU A 2 1.29 -1.06 -12.39
CA LEU A 2 2.29 -1.21 -11.32
C LEU A 2 2.48 -2.69 -10.97
N LYS A 3 3.74 -3.10 -10.87
CA LYS A 3 4.16 -4.41 -10.38
C LYS A 3 4.46 -4.34 -8.88
N GLU A 4 4.58 -5.50 -8.25
CA GLU A 4 4.86 -5.61 -6.82
C GLU A 4 6.14 -4.85 -6.40
N ILE A 5 7.21 -4.96 -7.19
CA ILE A 5 8.46 -4.22 -6.97
C ILE A 5 8.26 -2.69 -7.01
N ASP A 6 7.37 -2.20 -7.87
CA ASP A 6 7.10 -0.77 -7.96
C ASP A 6 6.42 -0.28 -6.67
N ILE A 7 5.53 -1.10 -6.10
CA ILE A 7 4.88 -0.86 -4.81
C ILE A 7 5.91 -0.90 -3.67
N GLU A 8 6.87 -1.82 -3.70
CA GLU A 8 7.94 -1.91 -2.70
C GLU A 8 8.85 -0.68 -2.73
N ILE A 9 9.23 -0.19 -3.91
CA ILE A 9 10.00 1.05 -4.07
C ILE A 9 9.22 2.24 -3.48
N LEU A 10 7.92 2.35 -3.76
CA LEU A 10 7.08 3.41 -3.20
C LEU A 10 6.96 3.32 -1.67
N LYS A 11 6.82 2.11 -1.10
CA LYS A 11 6.82 1.89 0.36
C LYS A 11 8.15 2.31 0.98
N PHE A 12 9.27 1.97 0.33
CA PHE A 12 10.60 2.35 0.79
C PHE A 12 10.77 3.87 0.79
N ILE A 13 10.39 4.57 -0.28
CA ILE A 13 10.46 6.04 -0.34
C ILE A 13 9.54 6.66 0.73
N ASN A 14 8.32 6.14 0.91
CA ASN A 14 7.38 6.61 1.94
C ASN A 14 7.98 6.54 3.35
N GLN A 15 8.71 5.46 3.65
CA GLN A 15 9.31 5.23 4.97
C GLN A 15 10.37 6.28 5.32
N PHE A 16 11.15 6.74 4.33
CA PHE A 16 12.27 7.66 4.54
C PHE A 16 11.97 9.11 4.13
N GLY A 17 10.85 9.36 3.45
CA GLY A 17 10.40 10.67 2.98
C GLY A 17 11.16 11.17 1.75
N LYS A 18 12.45 11.49 1.89
CA LYS A 18 13.35 11.94 0.81
C LYS A 18 14.54 10.99 0.70
N VAL A 19 14.77 10.43 -0.47
CA VAL A 19 15.70 9.31 -0.65
C VAL A 19 16.62 9.53 -1.86
N PRO A 20 17.94 9.54 -1.68
CA PRO A 20 18.88 9.55 -2.80
C PRO A 20 18.74 8.29 -3.66
N LYS A 21 18.89 8.44 -4.98
CA LYS A 21 18.83 7.34 -5.95
C LYS A 21 19.71 6.16 -5.57
N ASP A 22 20.94 6.42 -5.14
CA ASP A 22 21.91 5.38 -4.76
C ASP A 22 21.39 4.52 -3.62
N LYS A 23 20.68 5.12 -2.65
CA LYS A 23 20.07 4.40 -1.53
C LYS A 23 18.91 3.52 -2.01
N ILE A 24 18.15 3.96 -3.03
CA ILE A 24 17.10 3.15 -3.66
C ILE A 24 17.74 1.99 -4.42
N LEU A 25 18.79 2.23 -5.21
CA LEU A 25 19.51 1.20 -5.97
C LEU A 25 20.20 0.16 -5.07
N ASN A 26 20.65 0.57 -3.88
CA ASN A 26 21.20 -0.37 -2.89
C ASN A 26 20.12 -1.30 -2.31
N ALA A 27 18.91 -0.78 -2.05
CA ALA A 27 17.80 -1.57 -1.56
C ALA A 27 17.16 -2.44 -2.65
N PHE A 28 17.13 -1.92 -3.88
CA PHE A 28 16.55 -2.56 -5.07
C PHE A 28 17.61 -2.59 -6.17
N PRO A 29 18.43 -3.63 -6.25
CA PRO A 29 19.54 -3.70 -7.21
C PRO A 29 19.10 -3.64 -8.67
N GLU A 30 19.79 -2.80 -9.46
CA GLU A 30 19.52 -2.61 -10.89
C GLU A 30 19.53 -3.92 -11.68
N SER A 31 20.50 -4.80 -11.39
CA SER A 31 20.68 -6.09 -12.07
C SER A 31 19.48 -7.03 -11.93
N LYS A 32 18.66 -6.86 -10.88
CA LYS A 32 17.53 -7.74 -10.58
C LYS A 32 16.19 -7.16 -11.02
N PHE A 33 16.03 -5.85 -10.90
CA PHE A 33 14.71 -5.21 -11.01
C PHE A 33 14.61 -4.16 -12.11
N SER A 34 15.74 -3.81 -12.75
CA SER A 34 15.85 -2.66 -13.64
C SER A 34 15.34 -1.39 -12.95
N THR A 35 15.79 -1.16 -11.72
CA THR A 35 15.23 -0.17 -10.79
C THR A 35 15.21 1.23 -11.37
N SER A 36 16.23 1.62 -12.14
CA SER A 36 16.26 2.92 -12.81
C SER A 36 15.12 3.06 -13.81
N PHE A 37 14.81 2.02 -14.58
CA PHE A 37 13.65 2.00 -15.47
C PHE A 37 12.33 2.08 -14.68
N ARG A 38 12.21 1.36 -13.56
CA ARG A 38 11.03 1.45 -12.68
C ARG A 38 10.85 2.83 -12.10
N MET A 39 11.92 3.47 -11.65
CA MET A 39 11.90 4.82 -11.13
C MET A 39 11.48 5.82 -12.21
N SER A 40 12.00 5.71 -13.44
CA SER A 40 11.56 6.54 -14.56
C SER A 40 10.06 6.38 -14.84
N TYR A 41 9.54 5.15 -14.81
CA TYR A 41 8.11 4.89 -14.97
C TYR A 41 7.26 5.49 -13.82
N LEU A 42 7.75 5.45 -12.58
CA LEU A 42 7.07 6.03 -11.43
C LEU A 42 7.12 7.57 -11.40
N GLU A 43 8.15 8.15 -12.03
CA GLU A 43 8.36 9.59 -12.13
C GLU A 43 7.63 10.22 -13.34
N GLU A 44 7.24 9.40 -14.33
CA GLU A 44 6.60 9.83 -15.57
C GLU A 44 5.28 10.56 -15.31
N LYS A 45 5.17 11.78 -15.86
CA LYS A 45 3.96 12.62 -15.78
C LYS A 45 3.08 12.37 -16.99
N GLU A 46 1.78 12.46 -16.79
CA GLU A 46 0.84 12.57 -17.91
C GLU A 46 0.92 13.98 -18.51
N TYR A 47 0.68 14.08 -19.81
CA TYR A 47 0.75 15.35 -20.53
C TYR A 47 -0.59 15.66 -21.21
N LYS A 48 -1.07 16.89 -21.02
CA LYS A 48 -2.22 17.40 -21.75
C LYS A 48 -1.77 18.04 -23.07
N PRO A 49 -2.40 17.71 -24.21
CA PRO A 49 -2.18 18.45 -25.43
C PRO A 49 -2.75 19.87 -25.30
N SER A 50 -2.09 20.84 -25.92
CA SER A 50 -2.58 22.20 -26.08
C SER A 50 -3.11 22.42 -27.50
N GLU A 51 -3.98 23.41 -27.66
CA GLU A 51 -4.53 23.81 -28.97
C GLU A 51 -3.45 24.19 -29.99
N TYR A 52 -2.25 24.55 -29.53
CA TYR A 52 -1.11 24.95 -30.36
C TYR A 52 -0.07 23.82 -30.55
N GLY A 53 -0.41 22.58 -30.20
CA GLY A 53 0.47 21.41 -30.38
C GLY A 53 1.54 21.24 -29.30
N PHE A 54 1.57 22.08 -28.27
CA PHE A 54 2.44 21.91 -27.11
C PHE A 54 1.88 20.85 -26.17
N ARG A 55 2.74 20.21 -25.39
CA ARG A 55 2.36 19.27 -24.34
C ARG A 55 2.76 19.83 -22.99
N PHE A 56 1.80 20.01 -22.10
CA PHE A 56 2.05 20.49 -20.75
C PHE A 56 1.93 19.34 -19.75
N PRO A 57 2.88 19.19 -18.82
CA PRO A 57 2.78 18.17 -17.78
C PRO A 57 1.56 18.47 -16.90
N ILE A 58 0.80 17.44 -16.58
CA ILE A 58 -0.31 17.51 -15.64
C ILE A 58 0.26 17.28 -14.24
N GLU A 59 -0.01 18.22 -13.34
CA GLU A 59 0.45 18.13 -11.96
C GLU A 59 -0.12 16.90 -11.25
N ASN A 60 0.67 16.31 -10.35
CA ASN A 60 0.26 15.20 -9.48
C ASN A 60 -0.26 13.94 -10.21
N THR A 61 0.28 13.64 -11.40
CA THR A 61 -0.04 12.42 -12.18
C THR A 61 1.02 11.33 -12.07
N ASN A 62 2.17 11.66 -11.49
CA ASN A 62 3.27 10.74 -11.20
C ASN A 62 3.26 10.33 -9.72
N TYR A 63 3.89 9.20 -9.39
CA TYR A 63 3.94 8.69 -8.01
C TYR A 63 5.12 9.25 -7.21
N ILE A 64 6.23 9.58 -7.89
CA ILE A 64 7.44 10.14 -7.29
C ILE A 64 7.94 11.36 -8.06
N GLU A 65 8.64 12.24 -7.37
CA GLU A 65 9.38 13.36 -7.98
C GLU A 65 10.79 13.43 -7.43
N SER A 66 11.71 13.91 -8.26
CA SER A 66 13.06 14.29 -7.84
C SER A 66 13.11 15.75 -7.40
N LEU A 67 13.96 16.05 -6.42
CA LEU A 67 14.28 17.44 -6.07
C LEU A 67 15.10 18.10 -7.17
N TYR A 68 14.83 19.38 -7.40
CA TYR A 68 15.61 20.22 -8.30
C TYR A 68 16.24 21.37 -7.53
N LYS A 69 17.44 21.76 -7.95
CA LYS A 69 18.12 22.97 -7.47
C LYS A 69 18.12 24.00 -8.58
N HIS A 70 17.63 25.19 -8.27
CA HIS A 70 17.77 26.34 -9.16
C HIS A 70 19.20 26.88 -9.07
N VAL A 71 19.82 27.09 -10.23
CA VAL A 71 21.15 27.65 -10.36
C VAL A 71 21.09 28.76 -11.41
N GLU A 72 21.54 29.94 -11.01
CA GLU A 72 21.67 31.10 -11.89
C GLU A 72 23.13 31.24 -12.29
N ASP A 73 23.38 31.43 -13.58
CA ASP A 73 24.73 31.67 -14.09
C ASP A 73 25.13 33.15 -13.93
N LYS A 74 26.40 33.45 -14.22
CA LYS A 74 26.95 34.80 -14.16
C LYS A 74 26.31 35.81 -15.13
N HIS A 75 25.48 35.35 -16.06
CA HIS A 75 24.76 36.17 -17.04
C HIS A 75 23.26 36.28 -16.72
N GLY A 76 22.81 35.80 -15.56
CA GLY A 76 21.42 35.82 -15.13
C GLY A 76 20.55 34.73 -15.75
N MET A 77 21.15 33.72 -16.41
CA MET A 77 20.42 32.60 -16.97
C MET A 77 20.11 31.58 -15.87
N SER A 78 18.81 31.37 -15.62
CA SER A 78 18.32 30.39 -14.65
C SER A 78 18.25 28.99 -15.26
N SER A 79 18.76 28.01 -14.54
CA SER A 79 18.69 26.59 -14.87
C SER A 79 18.25 25.76 -13.66
N SER A 80 17.75 24.55 -13.91
CA SER A 80 17.31 23.62 -12.88
C SER A 80 18.12 22.33 -12.97
N ILE A 81 18.83 21.98 -11.91
CA ILE A 81 19.64 20.75 -11.83
C ILE A 81 18.86 19.71 -11.04
N LYS A 82 18.63 18.54 -11.63
CA LYS A 82 18.04 17.39 -10.95
C LYS A 82 19.02 16.83 -9.91
N LEU A 83 18.56 16.66 -8.67
CA LEU A 83 19.41 16.21 -7.56
C LEU A 83 19.38 14.68 -7.35
N ASP A 84 18.53 13.96 -8.07
CA ASP A 84 18.33 12.51 -7.91
C ASP A 84 17.98 12.11 -6.46
N ILE A 85 17.30 13.00 -5.74
CA ILE A 85 16.70 12.76 -4.42
C ILE A 85 15.19 12.70 -4.60
N TYR A 86 14.61 11.53 -4.35
CA TYR A 86 13.22 11.21 -4.67
C TYR A 86 12.31 11.27 -3.45
N TYR A 87 11.08 11.75 -3.64
CA TYR A 87 10.02 11.75 -2.64
C TYR A 87 8.68 11.37 -3.27
N LEU A 88 7.71 10.94 -2.44
CA LEU A 88 6.36 10.67 -2.92
C LEU A 88 5.57 11.95 -3.19
N THR A 89 4.92 12.00 -4.34
CA THR A 89 3.87 12.98 -4.64
C THR A 89 2.61 12.70 -3.81
N ASP A 90 1.59 13.54 -3.92
CA ASP A 90 0.33 13.31 -3.21
C ASP A 90 -0.45 12.11 -3.79
N LEU A 91 -0.36 11.88 -5.10
CA LEU A 91 -0.81 10.64 -5.73
C LEU A 91 -0.07 9.43 -5.15
N GLY A 92 1.26 9.49 -5.05
CA GLY A 92 2.09 8.45 -4.46
C GLY A 92 1.69 8.10 -3.02
N LYS A 93 1.52 9.12 -2.18
CA LYS A 93 1.09 8.96 -0.77
C LYS A 93 -0.30 8.33 -0.69
N SER A 94 -1.25 8.84 -1.46
CA SER A 94 -2.64 8.35 -1.47
C SER A 94 -2.72 6.90 -1.93
N PHE A 95 -1.94 6.55 -2.96
CA PHE A 95 -1.82 5.18 -3.44
C PHE A 95 -1.33 4.23 -2.35
N ILE A 96 -0.23 4.58 -1.66
CA ILE A 96 0.33 3.74 -0.60
C ILE A 96 -0.61 3.63 0.59
N GLN A 97 -1.26 4.73 0.99
CA GLN A 97 -2.23 4.71 2.07
C GLN A 97 -3.41 3.78 1.76
N ASN A 98 -3.95 3.85 0.54
CA ASN A 98 -5.04 2.99 0.09
C ASN A 98 -4.58 1.52 0.04
N HIS A 99 -3.41 1.25 -0.51
CA HIS A 99 -2.85 -0.10 -0.60
C HIS A 99 -2.62 -0.72 0.80
N ILE A 100 -2.08 0.05 1.75
CA ILE A 100 -1.92 -0.40 3.15
C ILE A 100 -3.29 -0.67 3.76
N ARG A 101 -4.25 0.23 3.60
CA ARG A 101 -5.62 0.10 4.13
C ARG A 101 -6.31 -1.16 3.60
N GLU A 102 -6.23 -1.41 2.29
CA GLU A 102 -6.77 -2.62 1.67
C GLU A 102 -6.15 -3.90 2.25
N SER A 103 -4.84 -3.92 2.45
CA SER A 103 -4.16 -5.08 3.04
C SER A 103 -4.61 -5.36 4.48
N ILE A 104 -4.83 -4.32 5.29
CA ILE A 104 -5.36 -4.44 6.66
C ILE A 104 -6.80 -4.92 6.62
N ASN A 105 -7.63 -4.35 5.74
CA ASN A 105 -9.03 -4.74 5.59
C ASN A 105 -9.17 -6.20 5.16
N LYS A 106 -8.35 -6.67 4.20
CA LYS A 106 -8.33 -8.09 3.80
C LYS A 106 -7.97 -9.01 4.97
N ARG A 107 -6.94 -8.68 5.74
CA ARG A 107 -6.56 -9.46 6.94
C ARG A 107 -7.67 -9.48 7.98
N LYS A 108 -8.34 -8.34 8.20
CA LYS A 108 -9.47 -8.23 9.12
C LYS A 108 -10.65 -9.10 8.67
N ALA A 109 -10.98 -9.09 7.38
CA ALA A 109 -12.03 -9.92 6.81
C ALA A 109 -11.74 -11.42 6.99
N ILE A 110 -10.52 -11.86 6.65
CA ILE A 110 -10.08 -13.26 6.84
C ILE A 110 -10.19 -13.67 8.32
N ARG A 111 -9.74 -12.80 9.24
CA ARG A 111 -9.86 -13.05 10.68
C ARG A 111 -11.34 -13.18 11.08
N GLN A 112 -12.21 -12.27 10.65
CA GLN A 112 -13.64 -12.34 10.96
C GLN A 112 -14.28 -13.62 10.43
N GLU A 113 -13.96 -14.03 9.21
CA GLU A 113 -14.44 -15.28 8.62
C GLU A 113 -13.95 -16.50 9.42
N PHE A 114 -12.68 -16.52 9.82
CA PHE A 114 -12.12 -17.57 10.65
C PHE A 114 -12.80 -17.67 12.02
N PHE A 115 -13.00 -16.54 12.71
CA PHE A 115 -13.71 -16.51 13.99
C PHE A 115 -15.17 -16.95 13.85
N LYS A 116 -15.86 -16.52 12.79
CA LYS A 116 -17.24 -16.94 12.49
C LYS A 116 -17.31 -18.45 12.26
N SER A 117 -16.38 -19.00 11.48
CA SER A 117 -16.31 -20.44 11.21
C SER A 117 -16.07 -21.25 12.48
N ILE A 118 -15.14 -20.82 13.35
CA ILE A 118 -14.89 -21.48 14.64
C ILE A 118 -16.12 -21.41 15.55
N LEU A 119 -16.77 -20.25 15.64
CA LEU A 119 -17.98 -20.08 16.46
C LEU A 119 -19.08 -21.06 16.02
N GLN A 120 -19.30 -21.15 14.70
CA GLN A 120 -20.36 -21.98 14.12
C GLN A 120 -20.04 -23.48 14.23
N ASN A 121 -18.80 -23.90 13.99
CA ASN A 121 -18.44 -25.31 13.91
C ASN A 121 -18.04 -25.94 15.24
N VAL A 122 -17.49 -25.16 16.18
CA VAL A 122 -16.95 -25.69 17.44
C VAL A 122 -17.83 -25.27 18.63
N PHE A 123 -18.15 -23.99 18.74
CA PHE A 123 -18.85 -23.49 19.92
C PHE A 123 -20.34 -23.82 19.91
N CYS A 124 -21.04 -23.74 18.78
CA CYS A 124 -22.46 -24.10 18.72
C CYS A 124 -22.74 -25.54 19.19
N PRO A 125 -22.04 -26.59 18.69
CA PRO A 125 -22.27 -27.96 19.16
C PRO A 125 -21.95 -28.16 20.65
N ILE A 126 -20.88 -27.54 21.15
CA ILE A 126 -20.47 -27.63 22.56
C ILE A 126 -21.51 -26.96 23.47
N ILE A 127 -21.95 -25.74 23.13
CA ILE A 127 -22.96 -25.03 23.91
C ILE A 127 -24.28 -25.80 23.90
N VAL A 128 -24.71 -26.30 22.73
CA VAL A 128 -25.93 -27.12 22.61
C VAL A 128 -25.81 -28.36 23.49
N SER A 129 -24.67 -29.07 23.45
CA SER A 129 -24.41 -30.25 24.28
C SER A 129 -24.50 -29.94 25.78
N VAL A 130 -23.88 -28.86 26.26
CA VAL A 130 -23.93 -28.49 27.68
C VAL A 130 -25.36 -28.16 28.11
N ILE A 131 -26.09 -27.39 27.30
CA ILE A 131 -27.49 -27.04 27.58
C ILE A 131 -28.37 -28.29 27.59
N THR A 132 -28.21 -29.19 26.62
CA THR A 132 -28.99 -30.45 26.60
C THR A 132 -28.69 -31.28 27.84
N THR A 133 -27.42 -31.41 28.24
CA THR A 133 -27.03 -32.20 29.40
C THR A 133 -27.64 -31.64 30.70
N LEU A 134 -27.62 -30.31 30.87
CA LEU A 134 -28.23 -29.64 32.02
C LEU A 134 -29.76 -29.79 32.04
N LEU A 135 -30.42 -29.64 30.89
CA LEU A 135 -31.86 -29.85 30.76
C LEU A 135 -32.25 -31.29 31.06
N THR A 136 -31.52 -32.26 30.52
CA THR A 136 -31.73 -33.69 30.79
C THR A 136 -31.59 -33.96 32.28
N TYR A 137 -30.51 -33.50 32.92
CA TYR A 137 -30.31 -33.66 34.36
C TYR A 137 -31.47 -33.05 35.18
N TRP A 138 -31.89 -31.83 34.84
CA TRP A 138 -32.98 -31.16 35.53
C TRP A 138 -34.30 -31.92 35.36
N LEU A 139 -34.64 -32.34 34.15
CA LEU A 139 -35.84 -33.14 33.87
C LEU A 139 -35.83 -34.46 34.63
N THR A 140 -34.72 -35.22 34.60
CA THR A 140 -34.61 -36.49 35.31
C THR A 140 -34.82 -36.30 36.82
N LYS A 141 -34.24 -35.24 37.39
CA LYS A 141 -34.40 -34.91 38.82
C LYS A 141 -35.82 -34.46 39.18
N THR A 142 -36.51 -33.74 38.29
CA THR A 142 -37.82 -33.15 38.57
C THR A 142 -38.95 -34.15 38.43
N TYR A 143 -38.82 -35.10 37.50
CA TYR A 143 -39.85 -36.10 37.21
C TYR A 143 -39.57 -37.48 37.84
N ASN A 144 -38.51 -37.63 38.65
CA ASN A 144 -38.08 -38.91 39.25
C ASN A 144 -38.13 -40.06 38.23
N LEU A 145 -37.55 -39.83 37.05
CA LEU A 145 -37.51 -40.86 35.99
C LEU A 145 -36.57 -42.03 36.33
N PHE A 146 -35.95 -42.03 37.51
CA PHE A 146 -35.32 -43.14 38.21
C PHE A 146 -35.48 -42.96 39.72
#